data_AF-A0A6G6X4U5-F1
#
_entry.id   AF-A0A6G6X4U5-F1
#
_cell.length_a   1.000
_cell.length_b   1.000
_cell.length_c   1.000
_cell.angle_alpha   90.00
_cell.angle_beta   90.00
_cell.angle_gamma   90.00
#
_symmetry.space_group_name_H-M   'P 1'
#
loop_
_entity.id
_entity.type
_entity.pdbx_description
1 polymer ?
#
loop_
_entity_poly.entity_id
_entity_poly.type
_entity_poly.pdbx_seq_one_letter_code
_entity_poly.pdbx_strand_id
1 'polypeptide(L)'
;MRRASSSIYTSPTAPPTRKRITSASAPIPLLHLEKIGFLDRNVTFGHANHLTDAECEALLGKGTSIAWAPAASMMWGHGGCFHGRHAELWRRGANIALGSDSANWSNDFDLWRQANLSVLTAREAHGDRTYLVAEDGLAMATRAGARAVGMEKSIGSIEPGKRADLVIHTLDRPELIPTTNMIRNLFYSSRSKSVHWVIVNGRIVLEEGRFATVDERKLLREANQAAMALLARMGRKIEPNTLARHKRNTA
;
A
#
# COMPACT_ATOMS: atom_id res chain seq x y z
N MET A 1 -2.04 -5.39 -29.15
CA MET A 1 -1.50 -4.13 -28.59
C MET A 1 -1.21 -4.32 -27.10
N ARG A 2 0.07 -4.27 -26.68
CA ARG A 2 0.43 -4.21 -25.25
C ARG A 2 0.14 -2.78 -24.77
N ARG A 3 -0.97 -2.56 -24.07
CA ARG A 3 -1.22 -1.27 -23.40
C ARG A 3 -0.36 -1.23 -22.14
N ALA A 4 0.50 -0.22 -22.02
CA ALA A 4 1.27 0.04 -20.80
C ALA A 4 0.30 0.37 -19.64
N SER A 5 0.65 -0.04 -18.42
CA SER A 5 -0.04 0.41 -17.20
C SER A 5 0.36 1.85 -16.90
N SER A 6 -0.60 2.73 -16.65
CA SER A 6 -0.35 4.14 -16.28
C SER A 6 -0.67 4.37 -14.81
N SER A 7 0.28 4.92 -14.04
CA SER A 7 0.11 5.24 -12.62
C SER A 7 0.02 6.75 -12.41
N ILE A 8 -0.99 7.24 -11.68
CA ILE A 8 -1.14 8.66 -11.34
C ILE A 8 -1.22 8.84 -9.82
N TYR A 9 -0.53 9.85 -9.31
CA TYR A 9 -0.60 10.27 -7.92
C TYR A 9 -1.74 11.28 -7.73
N THR A 10 -2.76 10.93 -6.93
CA THR A 10 -3.74 11.92 -6.45
C THR A 10 -3.21 12.52 -5.15
N SER A 11 -3.18 13.86 -5.03
CA SER A 11 -2.67 14.55 -3.83
C SER A 11 -3.30 14.00 -2.54
N PRO A 12 -2.50 13.65 -1.51
CA PRO A 12 -3.00 13.18 -0.22
C PRO A 12 -3.58 14.31 0.63
N THR A 13 -3.41 15.58 0.20
CA THR A 13 -3.73 16.75 1.01
C THR A 13 -5.12 17.30 0.72
N ALA A 14 -6.10 16.90 1.54
CA ALA A 14 -7.19 17.79 1.93
C ALA A 14 -7.76 17.34 3.30
N PRO A 15 -7.28 17.87 4.43
CA PRO A 15 -8.10 17.87 5.64
C PRO A 15 -9.41 18.63 5.36
N PRO A 16 -10.52 18.36 6.07
CA PRO A 16 -11.81 19.02 5.85
C PRO A 16 -11.77 20.55 5.98
N THR A 17 -10.66 21.12 6.49
CA THR A 17 -10.45 22.55 6.71
C THR A 17 -9.59 23.26 5.66
N ARG A 18 -8.90 22.55 4.74
CA ARG A 18 -8.24 23.20 3.60
C ARG A 18 -9.16 23.13 2.39
N LYS A 19 -9.66 24.30 1.96
CA LYS A 19 -10.31 24.49 0.67
C LYS A 19 -9.53 23.70 -0.39
N ARG A 20 -10.15 22.68 -1.02
CA ARG A 20 -9.71 22.19 -2.34
C ARG A 20 -9.43 23.46 -3.14
N ILE A 21 -8.21 23.62 -3.70
CA ILE A 21 -7.93 24.71 -4.63
C ILE A 21 -8.70 24.38 -5.90
N THR A 22 -9.98 24.65 -5.85
CA THR A 22 -10.90 24.65 -6.95
C THR A 22 -11.65 25.95 -6.73
N SER A 23 -11.47 26.90 -7.64
CA SER A 23 -12.54 27.88 -7.86
C SER A 23 -13.86 27.11 -7.96
N ALA A 24 -14.99 27.72 -7.58
CA ALA A 24 -16.31 27.06 -7.66
C ALA A 24 -16.64 26.48 -9.07
N SER A 25 -15.82 26.79 -10.07
CA SER A 25 -15.86 26.35 -11.47
C SER A 25 -14.83 25.28 -11.88
N ALA A 26 -13.84 24.91 -11.05
CA ALA A 26 -12.81 23.96 -11.46
C ALA A 26 -13.34 22.51 -11.37
N PRO A 27 -13.22 21.70 -12.44
CA PRO A 27 -13.75 20.35 -12.44
C PRO A 27 -13.03 19.48 -11.41
N ILE A 28 -13.79 18.57 -10.77
CA ILE A 28 -13.23 17.55 -9.89
C ILE A 28 -12.19 16.73 -10.71
N PRO A 29 -10.91 16.68 -10.30
CA PRO A 29 -9.84 16.18 -11.17
C PRO A 29 -10.10 14.79 -11.76
N LEU A 30 -10.60 13.85 -10.95
CA LEU A 30 -10.86 12.49 -11.41
C LEU A 30 -12.02 12.43 -12.42
N LEU A 31 -13.08 13.22 -12.24
CA LEU A 31 -14.18 13.31 -13.21
C LEU A 31 -13.75 14.00 -14.51
N HIS A 32 -12.79 14.93 -14.45
CA HIS A 32 -12.17 15.47 -15.65
C HIS A 32 -11.39 14.37 -16.42
N LEU A 33 -10.60 13.57 -15.70
CA LEU A 33 -9.89 12.42 -16.29
C LEU A 33 -10.87 11.40 -16.91
N GLU A 34 -12.03 11.18 -16.28
CA GLU A 34 -13.08 10.37 -16.87
C GLU A 34 -13.59 10.98 -18.19
N LYS A 35 -13.92 12.28 -18.19
CA LYS A 35 -14.49 12.99 -19.35
C LYS A 35 -13.56 12.95 -20.57
N ILE A 36 -12.25 13.01 -20.37
CA ILE A 36 -11.26 12.94 -21.46
C ILE A 36 -10.91 11.49 -21.86
N GLY A 37 -11.58 10.48 -21.28
CA GLY A 37 -11.37 9.07 -21.59
C GLY A 37 -10.08 8.49 -21.00
N PHE A 38 -9.50 9.12 -19.98
CA PHE A 38 -8.27 8.64 -19.35
C PHE A 38 -8.52 7.43 -18.44
N LEU A 39 -9.64 7.40 -17.71
CA LEU A 39 -9.96 6.29 -16.81
C LEU A 39 -10.25 5.01 -17.61
N ASP A 40 -9.48 3.96 -17.33
CA ASP A 40 -9.62 2.63 -17.94
C ASP A 40 -8.96 1.57 -17.04
N ARG A 41 -9.17 0.29 -17.36
CA ARG A 41 -8.67 -0.87 -16.62
C ARG A 41 -7.14 -0.92 -16.47
N ASN A 42 -6.40 -0.26 -17.36
CA ASN A 42 -4.94 -0.17 -17.32
C ASN A 42 -4.41 1.05 -16.54
N VAL A 43 -5.28 1.76 -15.82
CA VAL A 43 -4.90 2.90 -14.98
C VAL A 43 -4.96 2.51 -13.51
N THR A 44 -3.94 2.96 -12.77
CA THR A 44 -3.84 2.80 -11.32
C THR A 44 -3.62 4.15 -10.65
N PHE A 45 -4.50 4.53 -9.73
CA PHE A 45 -4.30 5.72 -8.90
C PHE A 45 -3.63 5.37 -7.58
N GLY A 46 -2.55 6.07 -7.23
CA GLY A 46 -1.97 6.01 -5.91
C GLY A 46 -2.79 6.83 -4.90
N HIS A 47 -2.90 6.32 -3.68
CA HIS A 47 -3.66 6.91 -2.58
C HIS A 47 -5.16 6.92 -2.79
N ALA A 48 -5.73 7.87 -3.54
CA ALA A 48 -7.19 8.09 -3.60
C ALA A 48 -7.86 8.23 -2.21
N ASN A 49 -7.24 9.01 -1.31
CA ASN A 49 -7.67 9.14 0.09
C ASN A 49 -9.02 9.84 0.28
N HIS A 50 -9.39 10.73 -0.64
CA HIS A 50 -10.60 11.54 -0.54
C HIS A 50 -11.35 11.49 -1.87
N LEU A 51 -12.35 10.60 -1.93
CA LEU A 51 -13.20 10.40 -3.09
C LEU A 51 -14.61 10.86 -2.76
N THR A 52 -15.21 11.63 -3.66
CA THR A 52 -16.65 11.86 -3.68
C THR A 52 -17.39 10.64 -4.22
N ASP A 53 -18.71 10.56 -4.02
CA ASP A 53 -19.51 9.44 -4.54
C ASP A 53 -19.43 9.35 -6.07
N ALA A 54 -19.48 10.49 -6.78
CA ALA A 54 -19.34 10.51 -8.24
C ALA A 54 -17.98 9.97 -8.70
N GLU A 55 -16.89 10.30 -7.98
CA GLU A 55 -15.56 9.76 -8.29
C GLU A 55 -15.49 8.24 -8.02
N CYS A 56 -16.20 7.75 -7.00
CA CYS A 56 -16.32 6.32 -6.72
C CYS A 56 -17.03 5.59 -7.87
N GLU A 57 -18.15 6.13 -8.36
CA GLU A 57 -18.88 5.54 -9.49
C GLU A 57 -18.04 5.52 -10.77
N ALA A 58 -17.32 6.61 -11.06
CA ALA A 58 -16.42 6.68 -12.21
C ALA A 58 -15.32 5.60 -12.16
N LEU A 59 -14.70 5.41 -11.00
CA LEU A 59 -13.68 4.39 -10.79
C LEU A 59 -14.22 2.97 -10.97
N LEU A 60 -15.39 2.68 -10.39
CA LEU A 60 -16.07 1.40 -10.51
C LEU A 60 -16.44 1.10 -11.96
N GLY A 61 -17.09 2.05 -12.64
CA GLY A 61 -17.59 1.89 -14.00
C GLY A 61 -16.49 1.69 -15.04
N LYS A 62 -15.28 2.24 -14.81
CA LYS A 62 -14.14 2.12 -15.72
C LYS A 62 -13.20 0.95 -15.38
N GLY A 63 -13.39 0.29 -14.25
CA GLY A 63 -12.54 -0.80 -13.80
C GLY A 63 -11.11 -0.36 -13.44
N THR A 64 -10.92 0.93 -13.19
CA THR A 64 -9.67 1.54 -12.73
C THR A 64 -9.21 0.94 -11.41
N SER A 65 -7.90 0.84 -11.21
CA SER A 65 -7.32 0.31 -9.96
C SER A 65 -6.92 1.43 -9.01
N ILE A 66 -6.88 1.14 -7.70
CA ILE A 66 -6.28 2.01 -6.69
C ILE A 66 -5.14 1.24 -6.00
N ALA A 67 -3.99 1.90 -5.81
CA ALA A 67 -2.94 1.46 -4.91
C ALA A 67 -3.10 2.18 -3.56
N TRP A 68 -3.75 1.51 -2.61
CA TRP A 68 -3.99 2.02 -1.26
C TRP A 68 -2.71 1.91 -0.43
N ALA A 69 -2.31 3.04 0.18
CA ALA A 69 -1.15 3.11 1.08
C ALA A 69 -1.57 3.56 2.50
N PRO A 70 -2.11 2.64 3.33
CA PRO A 70 -2.61 2.95 4.66
C PRO A 70 -1.56 3.61 5.56
N ALA A 71 -0.35 3.04 5.63
CA ALA A 71 0.68 3.52 6.53
C ALA A 71 1.08 4.98 6.22
N ALA A 72 1.17 5.34 4.95
CA ALA A 72 1.50 6.70 4.52
C ALA A 72 0.40 7.70 4.91
N SER A 73 -0.87 7.33 4.71
CA SER A 73 -1.99 8.16 5.16
C SER A 73 -2.00 8.33 6.67
N MET A 74 -1.70 7.27 7.43
CA MET A 74 -1.74 7.28 8.90
C MET A 74 -0.56 8.05 9.50
N MET A 75 0.67 7.83 9.00
CA MET A 75 1.89 8.47 9.49
C MET A 75 1.80 10.00 9.45
N TRP A 76 1.12 10.53 8.44
CA TRP A 76 0.96 11.97 8.23
C TRP A 76 -0.42 12.51 8.65
N GLY A 77 -1.28 11.68 9.23
CA GLY A 77 -2.59 12.11 9.73
C GLY A 77 -3.56 12.61 8.63
N HIS A 78 -3.46 12.09 7.41
CA HIS A 78 -4.36 12.47 6.30
C HIS A 78 -5.80 11.98 6.48
N GLY A 79 -6.03 11.02 7.39
CA GLY A 79 -7.37 10.48 7.64
C GLY A 79 -7.93 9.58 6.53
N GLY A 80 -7.15 9.24 5.50
CA GLY A 80 -7.56 8.40 4.38
C GLY A 80 -7.98 6.97 4.76
N CYS A 81 -7.64 6.48 5.96
CA CYS A 81 -8.13 5.19 6.44
C CYS A 81 -9.46 5.29 7.22
N PHE A 82 -9.83 6.47 7.72
CA PHE A 82 -11.09 6.71 8.44
C PHE A 82 -12.16 7.36 7.56
N HIS A 83 -11.74 8.23 6.63
CA HIS A 83 -12.63 8.98 5.75
C HIS A 83 -12.49 8.57 4.28
N GLY A 84 -11.56 7.69 3.96
CA GLY A 84 -11.40 7.16 2.61
C GLY A 84 -12.48 6.13 2.27
N ARG A 85 -12.57 5.82 0.98
CA ARG A 85 -13.62 4.94 0.43
C ARG A 85 -13.05 3.58 -0.04
N HIS A 86 -11.79 3.27 0.25
CA HIS A 86 -11.11 2.06 -0.27
C HIS A 86 -11.79 0.77 0.09
N ALA A 87 -12.09 0.57 1.38
CA ALA A 87 -12.69 -0.67 1.86
C ALA A 87 -14.12 -0.85 1.36
N GLU A 88 -14.89 0.25 1.25
CA GLU A 88 -16.19 0.24 0.58
C GLU A 88 -16.06 -0.13 -0.90
N LEU A 89 -15.17 0.53 -1.64
CA LEU A 89 -14.94 0.28 -3.05
C LEU A 89 -14.51 -1.18 -3.31
N TRP A 90 -13.67 -1.75 -2.46
CA TRP A 90 -13.31 -3.17 -2.51
C TRP A 90 -14.55 -4.07 -2.41
N ARG A 91 -15.42 -3.82 -1.41
CA ARG A 91 -16.66 -4.59 -1.22
C ARG A 91 -17.64 -4.41 -2.38
N ARG A 92 -17.59 -3.27 -3.07
CA ARG A 92 -18.36 -2.96 -4.28
C ARG A 92 -17.73 -3.51 -5.57
N GLY A 93 -16.62 -4.24 -5.49
CA GLY A 93 -15.97 -4.91 -6.61
C GLY A 93 -14.89 -4.11 -7.33
N ALA A 94 -14.47 -2.94 -6.80
CA ALA A 94 -13.33 -2.21 -7.33
C ALA A 94 -12.02 -2.98 -7.09
N ASN A 95 -11.03 -2.76 -7.96
CA ASN A 95 -9.70 -3.32 -7.72
C ASN A 95 -8.87 -2.43 -6.81
N ILE A 96 -8.73 -2.85 -5.55
CA ILE A 96 -7.87 -2.19 -4.57
C ILE A 96 -6.63 -3.05 -4.36
N ALA A 97 -5.48 -2.54 -4.80
CA ALA A 97 -4.15 -3.08 -4.49
C ALA A 97 -3.54 -2.33 -3.30
N LEU A 98 -2.45 -2.87 -2.75
CA LEU A 98 -1.69 -2.23 -1.67
C LEU A 98 -0.36 -1.69 -2.17
N GLY A 99 0.06 -0.57 -1.60
CA GLY A 99 1.36 0.04 -1.83
C GLY A 99 1.97 0.56 -0.53
N SER A 100 3.29 0.49 -0.41
CA SER A 100 4.03 1.04 0.73
C SER A 100 4.26 2.54 0.64
N ASP A 101 3.98 3.17 -0.51
CA ASP A 101 4.48 4.51 -0.84
C ASP A 101 6.03 4.53 -0.70
N SER A 102 6.60 5.64 -0.24
CA SER A 102 8.02 5.92 -0.20
C SER A 102 8.60 5.88 1.21
N ALA A 103 9.93 5.73 1.31
CA ALA A 103 10.62 5.62 2.59
C ALA A 103 10.36 6.82 3.53
N ASN A 104 10.19 8.04 2.99
CA ASN A 104 9.86 9.22 3.78
C ASN A 104 8.36 9.36 4.12
N TRP A 105 7.50 8.52 3.55
CA TRP A 105 6.05 8.54 3.80
C TRP A 105 5.57 7.39 4.67
N SER A 106 6.23 6.23 4.62
CA SER A 106 5.84 5.04 5.40
C SER A 106 6.97 4.44 6.24
N ASN A 107 8.23 4.80 5.98
CA ASN A 107 9.46 4.27 6.58
C ASN A 107 9.65 2.75 6.47
N ASP A 108 8.79 2.04 5.75
CA ASP A 108 8.78 0.59 5.70
C ASP A 108 8.17 0.08 4.38
N PHE A 109 8.82 -0.92 3.79
CA PHE A 109 8.41 -1.57 2.54
C PHE A 109 7.74 -2.94 2.79
N ASP A 110 7.13 -3.13 3.97
CA ASP A 110 6.39 -4.33 4.34
C ASP A 110 4.92 -4.28 3.84
N LEU A 111 4.60 -5.10 2.84
CA LEU A 111 3.23 -5.23 2.31
C LEU A 111 2.26 -5.91 3.28
N TRP A 112 2.73 -6.82 4.15
CA TRP A 112 1.87 -7.45 5.16
C TRP A 112 1.45 -6.44 6.22
N ARG A 113 2.32 -5.48 6.55
CA ARG A 113 1.94 -4.33 7.37
C ARG A 113 0.88 -3.48 6.68
N GLN A 114 1.01 -3.18 5.39
CA GLN A 114 -0.02 -2.42 4.67
C GLN A 114 -1.36 -3.17 4.69
N ALA A 115 -1.34 -4.48 4.43
CA ALA A 115 -2.54 -5.31 4.43
C ALA A 115 -3.18 -5.35 5.83
N ASN A 116 -2.37 -5.55 6.87
CA ASN A 116 -2.85 -5.53 8.25
C ASN A 116 -3.55 -4.21 8.60
N LEU A 117 -2.90 -3.07 8.28
CA LEU A 117 -3.46 -1.75 8.53
C LEU A 117 -4.74 -1.52 7.73
N SER A 118 -4.82 -1.97 6.46
CA SER A 118 -6.02 -1.79 5.64
C SER A 118 -7.23 -2.49 6.24
N VAL A 119 -7.07 -3.73 6.69
CA VAL A 119 -8.18 -4.51 7.31
C VAL A 119 -8.55 -3.96 8.68
N LEU A 120 -7.57 -3.69 9.55
CA LEU A 120 -7.87 -3.22 10.91
C LEU A 120 -8.50 -1.84 10.92
N THR A 121 -8.00 -0.91 10.10
CA THR A 121 -8.57 0.44 10.02
C THR A 121 -9.96 0.43 9.39
N ALA A 122 -10.23 -0.41 8.40
CA ALA A 122 -11.57 -0.54 7.84
C ALA A 122 -12.58 -1.06 8.88
N ARG A 123 -12.18 -2.06 9.68
CA ARG A 123 -13.04 -2.56 10.77
C ARG A 123 -13.35 -1.48 11.80
N GLU A 124 -12.32 -0.75 12.23
CA GLU A 124 -12.44 0.32 13.21
C GLU A 124 -13.31 1.47 12.68
N ALA A 125 -13.05 1.94 11.47
CA ALA A 125 -13.78 3.04 10.85
C ALA A 125 -15.27 2.74 10.66
N HIS A 126 -15.63 1.47 10.46
CA HIS A 126 -17.00 1.02 10.24
C HIS A 126 -17.67 0.38 11.47
N GLY A 127 -16.96 0.21 12.58
CA GLY A 127 -17.48 -0.48 13.77
C GLY A 127 -17.91 -1.93 13.49
N ASP A 128 -17.34 -2.57 12.46
CA ASP A 128 -17.75 -3.90 11.99
C ASP A 128 -16.53 -4.81 11.79
N ARG A 129 -16.44 -5.85 12.62
CA ARG A 129 -15.36 -6.86 12.57
C ARG A 129 -15.31 -7.61 11.24
N THR A 130 -16.43 -7.69 10.53
CA THR A 130 -16.57 -8.43 9.26
C THR A 130 -16.44 -7.53 8.04
N TYR A 131 -16.20 -6.22 8.23
CA TYR A 131 -16.14 -5.28 7.12
C TYR A 131 -15.06 -5.64 6.11
N LEU A 132 -13.87 -6.01 6.60
CA LEU A 132 -12.84 -6.73 5.85
C LEU A 132 -12.27 -7.88 6.70
N VAL A 133 -11.79 -8.92 6.04
CA VAL A 133 -11.12 -10.09 6.64
C VAL A 133 -9.68 -10.24 6.16
N ALA A 134 -8.91 -11.13 6.79
CA ALA A 134 -7.49 -11.31 6.47
C ALA A 134 -7.28 -11.76 5.00
N GLU A 135 -8.23 -12.54 4.48
CA GLU A 135 -8.31 -12.99 3.11
C GLU A 135 -8.47 -11.83 2.11
N ASP A 136 -9.18 -10.76 2.49
CA ASP A 136 -9.27 -9.54 1.68
C ASP A 136 -7.90 -8.89 1.56
N GLY A 137 -7.20 -8.71 2.69
CA GLY A 137 -5.86 -8.13 2.69
C GLY A 137 -4.85 -8.98 1.91
N LEU A 138 -4.93 -10.31 2.00
CA LEU A 138 -4.12 -11.23 1.17
C LEU A 138 -4.43 -11.05 -0.32
N ALA A 139 -5.71 -10.95 -0.69
CA ALA A 139 -6.11 -10.73 -2.08
C ALA A 139 -5.64 -9.36 -2.61
N MET A 140 -5.74 -8.30 -1.80
CA MET A 140 -5.26 -6.95 -2.12
C MET A 140 -3.73 -6.94 -2.31
N ALA A 141 -2.99 -7.68 -1.48
CA ALA A 141 -1.54 -7.79 -1.54
C ALA A 141 -1.00 -8.67 -2.69
N THR A 142 -1.86 -9.48 -3.32
CA THR A 142 -1.46 -10.46 -4.34
C THR A 142 -2.18 -10.21 -5.67
N ARG A 143 -3.30 -10.89 -5.92
CA ARG A 143 -4.02 -10.86 -7.21
C ARG A 143 -4.50 -9.47 -7.61
N ALA A 144 -4.89 -8.63 -6.66
CA ALA A 144 -5.33 -7.26 -6.95
C ALA A 144 -4.16 -6.38 -7.40
N GLY A 145 -2.99 -6.56 -6.79
CA GLY A 145 -1.73 -5.94 -7.21
C GLY A 145 -1.34 -6.36 -8.62
N ALA A 146 -1.41 -7.66 -8.92
CA ALA A 146 -1.15 -8.19 -10.26
C ALA A 146 -2.09 -7.56 -11.31
N ARG A 147 -3.39 -7.42 -10.99
CA ARG A 147 -4.35 -6.72 -11.86
C ARG A 147 -4.01 -5.24 -12.03
N ALA A 148 -3.61 -4.56 -10.96
CA ALA A 148 -3.27 -3.13 -10.99
C ALA A 148 -2.07 -2.82 -11.91
N VAL A 149 -1.15 -3.77 -12.07
CA VAL A 149 0.00 -3.65 -13.00
C VAL A 149 -0.23 -4.35 -14.34
N GLY A 150 -1.44 -4.84 -14.62
CA GLY A 150 -1.79 -5.51 -15.88
C GLY A 150 -1.10 -6.87 -16.10
N MET A 151 -0.72 -7.55 -15.02
CA MET A 151 0.00 -8.83 -15.03
C MET A 151 -0.81 -9.97 -14.40
N GLU A 152 -2.12 -9.82 -14.18
CA GLU A 152 -2.95 -10.84 -13.52
C GLU A 152 -2.98 -12.19 -14.23
N LYS A 153 -2.71 -12.22 -15.54
CA LYS A 153 -2.57 -13.45 -16.33
C LYS A 153 -1.24 -14.18 -16.09
N SER A 154 -0.25 -13.48 -15.56
CA SER A 154 1.14 -13.97 -15.43
C SER A 154 1.56 -14.18 -13.98
N ILE A 155 1.03 -13.41 -13.03
CA ILE A 155 1.44 -13.41 -11.61
C ILE A 155 0.23 -13.22 -10.68
N GLY A 156 0.46 -13.25 -9.36
CA GLY A 156 -0.53 -12.89 -8.34
C GLY A 156 -1.37 -14.05 -7.80
N SER A 157 -1.20 -15.26 -8.33
CA SER A 157 -1.77 -16.50 -7.79
C SER A 157 -0.95 -17.71 -8.22
N ILE A 158 -1.09 -18.81 -7.48
CA ILE A 158 -0.42 -20.09 -7.78
C ILE A 158 -1.37 -20.91 -8.64
N GLU A 159 -1.21 -20.79 -9.96
CA GLU A 159 -2.03 -21.45 -10.97
C GLU A 159 -1.13 -21.97 -12.11
N PRO A 160 -1.44 -23.13 -12.71
CA PRO A 160 -0.72 -23.60 -13.90
C PRO A 160 -0.67 -22.53 -15.00
N GLY A 161 0.52 -22.34 -15.58
CA GLY A 161 0.76 -21.34 -16.64
C GLY A 161 1.19 -19.95 -16.15
N LYS A 162 1.06 -19.64 -14.85
CA LYS A 162 1.62 -18.41 -14.26
C LYS A 162 3.09 -18.59 -13.90
N ARG A 163 3.80 -17.47 -13.72
CA ARG A 163 5.20 -17.45 -13.28
C ARG A 163 5.31 -17.97 -11.84
N ALA A 164 6.41 -18.63 -11.56
CA ALA A 164 6.78 -19.03 -10.20
C ALA A 164 7.32 -17.83 -9.41
N ASP A 165 6.40 -16.92 -9.04
CA ASP A 165 6.64 -15.79 -8.13
C ASP A 165 6.09 -16.17 -6.75
N LEU A 166 6.96 -16.67 -5.87
CA LEU A 166 6.59 -17.29 -4.60
C LEU A 166 7.30 -16.62 -3.43
N VAL A 167 6.57 -16.43 -2.33
CA VAL A 167 7.10 -15.99 -1.03
C VAL A 167 6.77 -17.06 -0.01
N ILE A 168 7.80 -17.63 0.62
CA ILE A 168 7.65 -18.71 1.59
C ILE A 168 8.08 -18.18 2.95
N HIS A 169 7.19 -18.34 3.93
CA HIS A 169 7.41 -17.93 5.30
C HIS A 169 7.83 -19.13 6.15
N THR A 170 8.84 -18.94 7.01
CA THR A 170 9.15 -19.93 8.05
C THR A 170 8.09 -19.90 9.14
N LEU A 171 7.77 -21.06 9.70
CA LEU A 171 6.90 -21.22 10.88
C LEU A 171 7.71 -21.29 12.19
N ASP A 172 9.03 -21.43 12.09
CA ASP A 172 9.94 -21.53 13.24
C ASP A 172 10.25 -20.13 13.81
N ARG A 173 9.20 -19.49 14.32
CA ARG A 173 9.24 -18.17 14.93
C ARG A 173 8.28 -18.12 16.12
N PRO A 174 8.69 -17.56 17.27
CA PRO A 174 7.83 -17.49 18.45
C PRO A 174 6.46 -16.85 18.18
N GLU A 175 6.40 -15.81 17.34
CA GLU A 175 5.16 -15.12 16.99
C GLU A 175 4.18 -15.99 16.17
N LEU A 176 4.61 -17.08 15.55
CA LEU A 176 3.77 -17.97 14.74
C LEU A 176 3.26 -19.20 15.50
N ILE A 177 3.58 -19.31 16.80
CA ILE A 177 3.13 -20.38 17.68
C ILE A 177 1.97 -19.88 18.55
N PRO A 178 0.81 -20.57 18.58
CA PRO A 178 0.50 -21.82 17.89
C PRO A 178 0.18 -21.62 16.39
N THR A 179 0.54 -22.63 15.61
CA THR A 179 0.26 -22.72 14.17
C THR A 179 -1.20 -23.16 13.95
N THR A 180 -2.14 -22.22 13.93
CA THR A 180 -3.59 -22.53 13.83
C THR A 180 -4.14 -22.22 12.44
N ASN A 181 -4.54 -20.97 12.17
CA ASN A 181 -5.00 -20.52 10.86
C ASN A 181 -3.86 -19.76 10.17
N MET A 182 -3.31 -20.33 9.10
CA MET A 182 -2.12 -19.77 8.43
C MET A 182 -2.33 -18.40 7.81
N ILE A 183 -3.53 -18.10 7.31
CA ILE A 183 -3.83 -16.75 6.82
C ILE A 183 -3.83 -15.77 7.99
N ARG A 184 -4.44 -16.13 9.11
CA ARG A 184 -4.42 -15.27 10.31
C ARG A 184 -3.02 -15.13 10.91
N ASN A 185 -2.24 -16.20 10.98
CA ASN A 185 -0.86 -16.16 11.47
C ASN A 185 0.01 -15.28 10.55
N LEU A 186 -0.10 -15.44 9.23
CA LEU A 186 0.58 -14.57 8.25
C LEU A 186 0.17 -13.10 8.37
N PHE A 187 -1.08 -12.84 8.72
CA PHE A 187 -1.63 -11.51 8.66
C PHE A 187 -1.54 -10.72 9.97
N TYR A 188 -1.75 -11.39 11.10
CA TYR A 188 -1.82 -10.74 12.42
C TYR A 188 -0.57 -10.96 13.27
N SER A 189 0.18 -12.03 13.02
CA SER A 189 1.32 -12.40 13.87
C SER A 189 2.67 -12.29 13.15
N SER A 190 2.70 -12.63 11.87
CA SER A 190 3.90 -12.59 11.04
C SER A 190 4.39 -11.16 10.78
N ARG A 191 5.67 -11.06 10.42
CA ARG A 191 6.34 -9.86 9.90
C ARG A 191 7.25 -10.25 8.74
N SER A 192 7.77 -9.25 8.00
CA SER A 192 8.76 -9.47 6.93
C SER A 192 9.93 -10.37 7.31
N LYS A 193 10.34 -10.42 8.59
CA LYS A 193 11.44 -11.29 9.07
C LYS A 193 11.13 -12.78 9.08
N SER A 194 9.87 -13.17 8.92
CA SER A 194 9.48 -14.57 8.72
C SER A 194 9.64 -15.01 7.26
N VAL A 195 9.81 -14.09 6.31
CA VAL A 195 10.09 -14.44 4.90
C VAL A 195 11.42 -15.18 4.87
N HIS A 196 11.38 -16.41 4.39
CA HIS A 196 12.50 -17.33 4.43
C HIS A 196 13.01 -17.65 3.02
N TRP A 197 12.09 -17.77 2.05
CA TRP A 197 12.44 -17.90 0.64
C TRP A 197 11.63 -16.93 -0.21
N VAL A 198 12.29 -16.40 -1.24
CA VAL A 198 11.63 -15.64 -2.30
C VAL A 198 12.12 -16.16 -3.63
N ILE A 199 11.17 -16.51 -4.49
CA ILE A 199 11.42 -17.01 -5.84
C ILE A 199 10.73 -16.04 -6.80
N VAL A 200 11.45 -15.56 -7.80
CA VAL A 200 10.94 -14.64 -8.83
C VAL A 200 11.17 -15.29 -10.18
N ASN A 201 10.08 -15.58 -10.89
CA ASN A 201 10.07 -16.28 -12.17
C ASN A 201 10.93 -17.56 -12.14
N GLY A 202 10.79 -18.34 -11.07
CA GLY A 202 11.54 -19.59 -10.86
C GLY A 202 12.98 -19.42 -10.38
N ARG A 203 13.47 -18.19 -10.17
CA ARG A 203 14.82 -17.94 -9.65
C ARG A 203 14.77 -17.56 -8.17
N ILE A 204 15.58 -18.24 -7.36
CA ILE A 204 15.73 -17.93 -5.94
C ILE A 204 16.46 -16.58 -5.81
N VAL A 205 15.85 -15.64 -5.08
CA VAL A 205 16.45 -14.33 -4.77
C VAL A 205 16.72 -14.15 -3.27
N LEU A 206 15.98 -14.86 -2.42
CA LEU A 206 16.19 -14.98 -0.99
C LEU A 206 16.14 -16.47 -0.62
N GLU A 207 17.14 -16.93 0.13
CA GLU A 207 17.31 -18.30 0.59
C GLU A 207 17.62 -18.28 2.08
N GLU A 208 16.85 -19.03 2.86
CA GLU A 208 16.96 -19.11 4.32
C GLU A 208 17.04 -17.75 5.04
N GLY A 209 16.33 -16.75 4.53
CA GLY A 209 16.32 -15.39 5.07
C GLY A 209 17.54 -14.53 4.72
N ARG A 210 18.37 -14.95 3.75
CA ARG A 210 19.54 -14.21 3.24
C ARG A 210 19.42 -13.99 1.73
N PHE A 211 19.86 -12.83 1.24
CA PHE A 211 19.83 -12.57 -0.19
C PHE A 211 20.90 -13.36 -0.95
N ALA A 212 20.50 -14.02 -2.04
CA ALA A 212 21.41 -14.87 -2.82
C ALA A 212 22.45 -14.06 -3.61
N THR A 213 22.16 -12.80 -3.96
CA THR A 213 22.96 -12.00 -4.89
C THR A 213 23.40 -10.64 -4.33
N VAL A 214 23.22 -10.39 -3.03
CA VAL A 214 23.45 -9.08 -2.42
C VAL A 214 24.34 -9.22 -1.19
N ASP A 215 25.47 -8.51 -1.16
CA ASP A 215 26.21 -8.28 0.09
C ASP A 215 25.46 -7.23 0.92
N GLU A 216 24.58 -7.71 1.80
CA GLU A 216 23.74 -6.86 2.64
C GLU A 216 24.56 -5.88 3.49
N ARG A 217 25.69 -6.31 4.05
CA ARG A 217 26.51 -5.46 4.92
C ARG A 217 27.16 -4.33 4.12
N LYS A 218 27.67 -4.63 2.93
CA LYS A 218 28.22 -3.62 2.02
C LYS A 218 27.13 -2.64 1.57
N LEU A 219 25.99 -3.16 1.11
CA LEU A 219 24.87 -2.33 0.64
C LEU A 219 24.37 -1.37 1.72
N LEU A 220 24.19 -1.84 2.96
CA LEU A 220 23.73 -1.01 4.06
C LEU A 220 24.73 0.10 4.42
N ARG A 221 26.04 -0.18 4.37
CA ARG A 221 27.08 0.84 4.57
C ARG A 221 27.04 1.90 3.47
N GLU A 222 26.95 1.49 2.21
CA GLU A 222 26.90 2.40 1.06
C GLU A 222 25.64 3.26 1.10
N ALA A 223 24.48 2.67 1.41
CA ALA A 223 23.21 3.39 1.56
C ALA A 223 23.29 4.45 2.68
N ASN A 224 23.87 4.10 3.84
CA ASN A 224 24.04 5.04 4.93
C ASN A 224 24.98 6.19 4.57
N GLN A 225 26.10 5.90 3.92
CA GLN A 225 27.04 6.94 3.44
C GLN A 225 26.37 7.88 2.44
N ALA A 226 25.63 7.34 1.47
CA ALA A 226 24.90 8.13 0.47
C ALA A 226 23.84 9.03 1.12
N ALA A 227 23.10 8.52 2.11
CA ALA A 227 22.09 9.28 2.85
C ALA A 227 22.72 10.45 3.63
N MET A 228 23.79 10.19 4.38
CA MET A 228 24.49 11.25 5.13
C MET A 228 25.09 12.32 4.22
N ALA A 229 25.68 11.91 3.09
CA ALA A 229 26.20 12.85 2.09
C ALA A 229 25.09 13.73 1.49
N LEU A 230 23.91 13.15 1.22
CA LEU A 230 22.75 13.90 0.73
C LEU A 230 22.27 14.92 1.77
N LEU A 231 22.13 14.52 3.03
CA LEU A 231 21.71 15.42 4.12
C LEU A 231 22.66 16.60 4.29
N ALA A 232 23.98 16.35 4.21
CA ALA A 232 25.00 17.39 4.26
C ALA A 232 24.85 18.40 3.11
N ARG A 233 24.66 17.93 1.86
CA ARG A 233 24.42 18.81 0.70
C ARG A 233 23.12 19.61 0.81
N MET A 234 22.10 19.06 1.46
CA MET A 234 20.83 19.76 1.70
C MET A 234 20.91 20.76 2.87
N GLY A 235 22.05 20.85 3.58
CA GLY A 235 22.17 21.65 4.79
C GLY A 235 21.22 21.20 5.92
N ARG A 236 20.74 19.95 5.86
CA ARG A 236 19.82 19.38 6.86
C ARG A 236 20.62 18.87 8.05
N LYS A 237 20.35 19.39 9.25
CA LYS A 237 20.79 18.77 10.51
C LYS A 237 19.71 17.80 11.00
N ILE A 238 20.13 16.60 11.40
CA ILE A 238 19.24 15.63 12.05
C ILE A 238 19.10 16.06 13.50
N GLU A 239 17.95 16.63 13.84
CA GLU A 239 17.62 17.05 15.20
C GLU A 239 16.69 16.01 15.85
N PRO A 240 16.75 15.83 17.18
CA PRO A 240 15.74 15.09 17.91
C PRO A 240 14.33 15.63 17.63
N ASN A 241 13.32 14.78 17.79
CA ASN A 241 11.94 15.17 17.53
C ASN A 241 11.49 16.30 18.48
N THR A 242 11.21 17.48 17.93
CA THR A 242 10.75 18.67 18.67
C THR A 242 9.26 18.96 18.46
N LEU A 243 8.48 18.00 17.94
CA LEU A 243 7.04 18.18 17.72
C LEU A 243 6.35 18.65 19.00
N ALA A 244 5.86 19.88 18.98
CA ALA A 244 5.11 20.46 20.08
C ALA A 244 3.84 19.63 20.31
N ARG A 245 3.75 19.01 21.48
CA ARG A 245 2.48 18.43 21.93
C ARG A 245 1.55 19.59 22.27
N HIS A 246 0.31 19.56 21.79
CA HIS A 246 -0.71 20.48 22.29
C HIS A 246 -0.69 20.42 23.83
N LYS A 247 -0.68 21.59 24.49
CA LYS A 247 -0.72 21.66 25.95
C LYS A 247 -1.88 20.78 26.40
N ARG A 248 -1.60 19.78 27.25
CA ARG A 248 -2.68 19.04 27.91
C ARG A 248 -3.48 20.09 28.65
N ASN A 249 -4.76 20.26 28.30
CA ASN A 249 -5.65 21.04 29.14
C ASN A 249 -5.64 20.35 30.50
N THR A 250 -4.96 20.96 31.46
CA THR A 250 -5.07 20.58 32.86
C THR A 250 -6.49 20.94 33.26
N ALA A 251 -7.32 19.90 33.47
CA ALA A 251 -8.61 20.05 34.13
C ALA A 251 -8.41 20.57 35.55
#